data_AF-A0A7W0RSZ1-F1
#
_entry.id   AF-A0A7W0RSZ1-F1
#
_cell.length_a   1.000
_cell.length_b   1.000
_cell.length_c   1.000
_cell.angle_alpha   90.00
_cell.angle_beta   90.00
_cell.angle_gamma   90.00
#
_symmetry.space_group_name_H-M   'P 1'
#
loop_
_entity.id
_entity.type
_entity.pdbx_description
1 polymer ?
#
loop_
_entity_poly.entity_id
_entity_poly.type
_entity_poly.pdbx_seq_one_letter_code
_entity_poly.pdbx_strand_id
1 'polypeptide(L)'
;MSELQEARWSVISERGREAASLRYAEAARLMRELQGQKVYGTCVVSDEAAHRLNGSTPAAMNATPPLPKTIPKKRAVRRKK
;
A
#
# COMPACT_ATOMS: atom_id res chain seq x y z
N MET A 1 24.15 7.99 -16.65
CA MET A 1 22.95 8.72 -16.18
C MET A 1 22.79 8.46 -14.70
N SER A 2 22.39 9.45 -13.90
CA SER A 2 22.29 9.30 -12.45
C SER A 2 21.03 8.51 -12.07
N GLU A 3 21.17 7.54 -11.17
CA GLU A 3 20.08 6.68 -10.67
C GLU A 3 18.88 7.46 -10.10
N LEU A 4 19.09 8.72 -9.69
CA LEU A 4 18.04 9.61 -9.18
C LEU A 4 17.02 10.03 -10.26
N GLN A 5 17.38 9.90 -11.54
CA GLN A 5 16.50 10.21 -12.67
C GLN A 5 15.64 9.01 -13.10
N GLU A 6 15.89 7.82 -12.56
CA GLU A 6 15.06 6.64 -12.83
C GLU A 6 13.71 6.76 -12.11
N ALA A 7 12.66 6.34 -12.80
CA ALA A 7 11.29 6.31 -12.29
C ALA A 7 11.08 5.09 -11.36
N ARG A 8 11.83 5.05 -10.26
CA ARG A 8 11.89 3.91 -9.33
C ARG A 8 11.63 4.28 -7.87
N TRP A 9 11.19 5.51 -7.62
CA TRP A 9 11.01 6.05 -6.28
C TRP A 9 9.53 6.08 -5.89
N SER A 10 9.26 5.74 -4.64
CA SER A 10 7.94 5.77 -4.02
C SER A 10 7.95 6.71 -2.82
N VAL A 11 6.81 7.34 -2.55
CA VAL A 11 6.58 8.11 -1.33
C VAL A 11 5.59 7.34 -0.47
N ILE A 12 5.96 7.09 0.79
CA ILE A 12 5.16 6.39 1.78
C ILE A 12 4.88 7.35 2.94
N SER A 13 3.69 7.28 3.51
CA SER A 13 3.29 7.91 4.76
C SER A 13 2.88 6.85 5.79
N GLU A 14 2.53 7.28 7.00
CA GLU A 14 1.94 6.39 8.02
C GLU A 14 0.63 5.72 7.54
N ARG A 15 -0.03 6.27 6.51
CA ARG A 15 -1.27 5.73 5.94
C ARG A 15 -1.03 4.69 4.84
N GLY A 16 0.20 4.58 4.34
CA GLY A 16 0.58 3.66 3.28
C GLY A 16 1.30 4.35 2.12
N ARG A 17 1.23 3.73 0.93
CA ARG A 17 1.89 4.25 -0.28
C ARG A 17 1.08 5.40 -0.88
N GLU A 18 1.65 6.60 -0.87
CA GLU A 18 1.05 7.81 -1.44
C GLU A 18 1.29 7.89 -2.96
N ALA A 19 2.49 7.50 -3.42
CA ALA A 19 2.83 7.46 -4.84
C ALA A 19 3.95 6.46 -5.17
N ALA A 20 4.08 6.15 -6.46
CA ALA A 20 4.87 5.06 -7.03
C ALA A 20 5.62 5.50 -8.29
N SER A 21 6.76 4.87 -8.59
CA SER A 21 7.45 5.00 -9.89
C SER A 21 7.70 6.46 -10.30
N LEU A 22 8.10 7.26 -9.34
CA LEU A 22 8.49 8.66 -9.51
C LEU A 22 9.99 8.76 -9.74
N ARG A 23 10.42 9.83 -10.40
CA ARG A 23 11.82 10.28 -10.31
C ARG A 23 12.05 10.87 -8.92
N TYR A 24 13.30 10.90 -8.46
CA TYR A 24 13.61 11.42 -7.13
C TYR A 24 13.16 12.87 -6.95
N ALA A 25 13.31 13.71 -7.99
CA ALA A 25 12.85 15.10 -7.97
C ALA A 25 11.34 15.23 -7.79
N GLU A 26 10.56 14.34 -8.40
CA GLU A 26 9.10 14.30 -8.29
C GLU A 26 8.68 13.80 -6.90
N ALA A 27 9.34 12.75 -6.39
CA ALA A 27 9.13 12.25 -5.04
C ALA A 27 9.45 13.31 -3.96
N ALA A 28 10.54 14.06 -4.12
CA ALA A 28 10.92 15.15 -3.22
C ALA A 28 9.93 16.34 -3.28
N ARG A 29 9.37 16.63 -4.46
CA ARG A 29 8.30 17.61 -4.59
C ARG A 29 7.04 17.16 -3.84
N LEU A 30 6.60 15.93 -4.06
CA LEU A 30 5.43 15.36 -3.39
C LEU A 30 5.59 15.33 -1.88
N MET A 31 6.77 14.97 -1.38
CA MET A 31 7.07 15.00 0.05
C MET A 31 6.88 16.39 0.66
N ARG A 32 7.32 17.45 -0.01
CA ARG A 32 7.12 18.84 0.45
C ARG A 32 5.65 19.26 0.42
N GLU A 33 4.90 18.83 -0.60
CA GLU A 33 3.46 19.10 -0.68
C GLU A 33 2.71 18.41 0.47
N LEU A 34 3.04 17.16 0.78
CA LEU A 34 2.47 16.40 1.91
C LEU A 34 2.82 17.02 3.28
N GLN A 35 4.06 17.49 3.45
CA GLN A 35 4.46 18.23 4.65
C GLN A 35 3.66 19.53 4.83
N GLY A 36 3.39 20.25 3.74
CA GLY A 36 2.51 21.43 3.75
C GLY A 36 1.08 21.11 4.18
N GLN A 37 0.62 19.89 3.93
CA GLN A 37 -0.70 19.38 4.35
C GLN A 37 -0.69 18.78 5.76
N LYS A 38 0.41 18.91 6.52
CA LYS A 38 0.60 18.30 7.85
C LYS A 38 0.50 16.77 7.84
N VAL A 39 0.85 16.14 6.72
CA VAL A 39 1.05 14.69 6.66
C VAL A 39 2.47 14.41 7.16
N TYR A 40 2.56 13.82 8.34
CA TYR A 40 3.82 13.48 8.99
C TYR A 40 4.20 12.02 8.71
N GLY A 41 5.46 11.66 9.02
CA GLY A 41 5.96 10.31 8.77
C GLY A 41 6.14 9.95 7.29
N THR A 42 6.30 10.96 6.42
CA THR A 42 6.55 10.74 4.98
C THR A 42 8.01 10.41 4.69
N CYS A 43 8.27 9.36 3.91
CA CYS A 43 9.61 8.99 3.46
C CYS A 43 9.63 8.66 1.96
N VAL A 44 10.75 8.97 1.30
CA VAL A 44 11.05 8.55 -0.08
C VAL A 44 11.85 7.25 0.00
N VAL A 45 11.35 6.21 -0.65
CA VAL A 45 12.01 4.89 -0.72
C VAL A 45 12.02 4.39 -2.16
N SER A 46 12.82 3.35 -2.46
CA SER A 46 12.70 2.68 -3.75
C SER A 46 11.38 1.91 -3.85
N ASP A 47 10.89 1.69 -5.07
CA ASP A 47 9.71 0.87 -5.33
C ASP A 47 9.87 -0.54 -4.75
N GLU A 48 11.07 -1.12 -4.81
CA GLU A 48 11.38 -2.41 -4.19
C GLU A 48 11.21 -2.39 -2.68
N ALA A 49 11.68 -1.34 -2.01
CA ALA A 49 11.51 -1.19 -0.57
C ALA A 49 10.02 -0.99 -0.22
N ALA A 50 9.30 -0.19 -1.01
CA ALA A 50 7.85 -0.01 -0.84
C ALA A 50 7.08 -1.33 -0.97
N HIS A 51 7.46 -2.19 -1.92
CA HIS A 51 6.89 -3.52 -2.08
C HIS A 51 7.12 -4.42 -0.87
N ARG A 52 8.31 -4.38 -0.26
CA ARG A 52 8.61 -5.14 0.97
C ARG A 52 7.84 -4.63 2.18
N LEU A 53 7.67 -3.31 2.29
CA LEU A 53 6.93 -2.66 3.38
C LEU A 53 5.43 -2.96 3.35
N ASN A 54 4.85 -3.10 2.15
CA ASN A 54 3.43 -3.37 1.99
C ASN A 54 3.01 -4.83 2.26
N GLY A 55 3.94 -5.74 2.58
CA GLY A 55 3.68 -6.98 3.29
C GLY A 55 2.62 -7.95 2.72
N SER A 56 2.08 -7.71 1.53
CA SER A 56 1.40 -8.75 0.77
C SER A 56 2.49 -9.45 -0.02
N THR A 57 2.73 -10.71 0.35
CA THR A 57 3.14 -11.74 -0.61
C THR A 57 2.50 -11.47 -1.98
N PRO A 58 3.17 -11.77 -3.10
CA PRO A 58 2.66 -11.52 -4.45
C PRO A 58 1.48 -12.43 -4.82
N ALA A 59 0.36 -12.31 -4.12
CA ALA A 59 -0.82 -13.17 -4.23
C ALA A 59 -2.08 -12.42 -4.72
N ALA A 60 -2.03 -11.11 -4.97
CA ALA A 60 -3.24 -10.38 -5.39
C ALA A 60 -2.94 -9.24 -6.36
N MET A 61 -2.38 -9.56 -7.54
CA MET A 61 -2.47 -8.63 -8.69
C MET A 61 -3.73 -8.87 -9.55
N ASN A 62 -4.71 -9.66 -9.11
CA ASN A 62 -6.00 -9.79 -9.81
C ASN A 62 -7.14 -10.06 -8.82
N ALA A 63 -7.85 -9.02 -8.37
CA ALA A 63 -9.26 -9.12 -7.97
C ALA A 63 -9.88 -7.72 -7.74
N THR A 64 -10.62 -7.26 -8.74
CA THR A 64 -11.71 -6.28 -8.62
C THR A 64 -12.74 -6.74 -7.56
N PRO A 65 -13.39 -5.85 -6.77
CA PRO A 65 -14.31 -6.22 -5.69
C PRO A 65 -15.72 -6.57 -6.24
N PRO A 66 -16.57 -7.38 -5.56
CA PRO A 66 -17.36 -6.87 -4.44
C PRO A 66 -17.70 -7.88 -3.29
N LEU A 67 -18.05 -7.33 -2.13
CA LEU A 67 -18.80 -7.99 -1.03
C LEU A 67 -20.20 -8.45 -1.51
N PRO A 68 -20.89 -9.47 -0.90
CA PRO A 68 -21.23 -9.46 0.53
C PRO A 68 -21.35 -10.79 1.31
N LYS A 69 -21.05 -10.66 2.62
CA LYS A 69 -21.70 -11.21 3.83
C LYS A 69 -22.63 -12.43 3.67
N THR A 70 -22.19 -13.60 4.13
CA THR A 70 -23.07 -14.55 4.85
C THR A 70 -22.23 -15.40 5.81
N ILE A 71 -22.45 -15.21 7.12
CA ILE A 71 -21.97 -16.09 8.18
C ILE A 71 -23.06 -17.13 8.43
N PRO A 72 -22.89 -18.43 8.13
CA PRO A 72 -23.76 -19.42 8.72
C PRO A 72 -23.28 -19.68 10.16
N LYS A 73 -24.08 -19.21 11.12
CA LYS A 73 -23.93 -19.53 12.54
C LYS A 73 -23.92 -21.05 12.72
N LYS A 74 -22.85 -21.59 13.31
CA LYS A 74 -22.87 -22.92 13.92
C LYS A 74 -24.06 -23.00 14.87
N ARG A 75 -24.97 -23.96 14.65
CA ARG A 75 -25.86 -24.42 15.71
C ARG A 75 -25.76 -25.93 15.80
N ALA A 76 -25.17 -26.34 16.90
CA ALA A 76 -24.95 -27.71 17.26
C ALA A 76 -26.21 -28.33 17.89
N VAL A 77 -26.19 -29.67 17.97
CA VAL A 77 -26.76 -30.52 19.04
C VAL A 77 -28.15 -31.17 18.83
N ARG A 78 -28.10 -32.52 18.85
CA ARG A 78 -28.97 -33.54 19.52
C ARG A 78 -30.11 -34.27 18.79
N ARG A 79 -29.89 -35.59 18.74
CA ARG A 79 -30.70 -36.74 19.26
C ARG A 79 -31.87 -37.31 18.44
N LYS A 80 -31.67 -38.60 18.10
CA LYS A 80 -32.56 -39.79 18.20
C LYS A 80 -34.08 -39.55 18.23
N LYS A 81 -34.78 -40.22 17.33
CA LYS A 81 -35.71 -41.31 17.71
C LYS A 81 -35.77 -42.36 16.60
#